data_AF-A0A1D7UUB3-F1
#
_entry.id   AF-A0A1D7UUB3-F1
#
_cell.length_a   1.000
_cell.length_b   1.000
_cell.length_c   1.000
_cell.angle_alpha   90.00
_cell.angle_beta   90.00
_cell.angle_gamma   90.00
#
_symmetry.space_group_name_H-M   'P 1'
#
loop_
_entity.id
_entity.type
_entity.pdbx_description
1 polymer ?
#
loop_
_entity_poly.entity_id
_entity_poly.type
_entity_poly.pdbx_seq_one_letter_code
_entity_poly.pdbx_strand_id
1 'polypeptide(L)'
;MNQQWSVNRVQEAWELASRLHDGQKYGGVKQNEKVEYLTHIGSVVLEISNALQFDKTINADLAILCGILHDTIEDTDLKYEEVVSRFGRNVADGVLALSKDEKIPEKEKKMIDSIERIKKQPREIWIVKMADRISNLYAPPYYWDNDKKRTYQRESLFIYDGLKSADSYIANRLKQKIEDYDRYIEKEKP
;
A
#
# COMPACT_ATOMS: atom_id res chain seq x y z
N MET A 1 27.07 6.64 0.38
CA MET A 1 26.77 5.39 -0.35
C MET A 1 26.18 4.43 0.65
N ASN A 2 24.87 4.16 0.59
CA ASN A 2 24.22 2.95 1.13
C ASN A 2 22.74 3.01 0.76
N GLN A 3 22.48 2.92 -0.56
CA GLN A 3 21.18 2.60 -1.11
C GLN A 3 21.17 1.12 -1.49
N GLN A 4 21.32 0.23 -0.52
CA GLN A 4 21.19 -1.19 -0.83
C GLN A 4 20.31 -1.87 0.21
N TRP A 5 19.03 -1.97 -0.16
CA TRP A 5 18.28 -3.18 0.13
C TRP A 5 19.05 -4.43 -0.29
N SER A 6 18.94 -5.48 0.51
CA SER A 6 19.57 -6.76 0.19
C SER A 6 18.77 -7.48 -0.88
N VAL A 7 19.36 -7.67 -2.07
CA VAL A 7 18.72 -8.41 -3.18
C VAL A 7 18.29 -9.81 -2.73
N ASN A 8 19.08 -10.47 -1.88
CA ASN A 8 18.73 -11.80 -1.35
C ASN A 8 17.48 -11.75 -0.48
N ARG A 9 17.35 -10.75 0.40
CA ARG A 9 16.15 -10.59 1.26
C ARG A 9 14.93 -10.20 0.45
N VAL A 10 15.12 -9.36 -0.57
CA VAL A 10 14.05 -8.99 -1.51
C VAL A 10 13.57 -10.20 -2.29
N GLN A 11 14.47 -11.04 -2.80
CA GLN A 11 14.12 -12.27 -3.49
C GLN A 11 13.36 -13.24 -2.57
N GLU A 12 13.82 -13.41 -1.34
CA GLU A 12 13.13 -14.23 -0.33
C GLU A 12 11.72 -13.71 -0.04
N ALA A 13 11.57 -12.40 0.20
CA ALA A 13 10.27 -11.78 0.46
C ALA A 13 9.33 -11.90 -0.75
N TRP A 14 9.87 -11.71 -1.96
CA TRP A 14 9.09 -11.78 -3.20
C TRP A 14 8.59 -13.20 -3.48
N GLU A 15 9.45 -14.20 -3.29
CA GLU A 15 9.07 -15.60 -3.43
C GLU A 15 8.02 -16.00 -2.39
N LEU A 16 8.18 -15.55 -1.14
CA LEU A 16 7.20 -15.78 -0.09
C LEU A 16 5.84 -15.14 -0.44
N ALA A 17 5.82 -13.86 -0.78
CA ALA A 17 4.59 -13.16 -1.15
C ALA A 17 3.91 -13.80 -2.37
N SER A 18 4.69 -14.20 -3.39
CA SER A 18 4.16 -14.88 -4.57
C SER A 18 3.49 -16.21 -4.23
N ARG A 19 4.02 -16.98 -3.27
CA ARG A 19 3.41 -18.24 -2.84
C ARG A 19 2.17 -18.02 -1.97
N LEU A 20 2.20 -17.02 -1.08
CA LEU A 20 1.08 -16.72 -0.19
C LEU A 20 -0.13 -16.17 -0.94
N HIS A 21 0.09 -15.36 -1.97
CA HIS A 21 -0.95 -14.79 -2.82
C HIS A 21 -1.22 -15.63 -4.08
N ASP A 22 -0.79 -16.90 -4.12
CA ASP A 22 -1.06 -17.78 -5.27
C ASP A 22 -2.56 -17.95 -5.50
N GLY A 23 -2.99 -17.75 -6.75
CA GLY A 23 -4.40 -17.74 -7.13
C GLY A 23 -5.21 -16.51 -6.70
N GLN A 24 -4.66 -15.59 -5.91
CA GLN A 24 -5.35 -14.35 -5.54
C GLN A 24 -5.39 -13.38 -6.73
N LYS A 25 -6.59 -12.87 -7.05
CA LYS A 25 -6.82 -11.93 -8.15
C LYS A 25 -7.76 -10.81 -7.75
N TYR A 26 -7.59 -9.64 -8.33
CA TYR A 26 -8.52 -8.51 -8.20
C TYR A 26 -9.21 -8.18 -9.52
N GLY A 27 -10.33 -7.46 -9.45
CA GLY A 27 -11.12 -7.06 -10.62
C GLY A 27 -10.45 -5.92 -11.39
N GLY A 28 -10.50 -5.99 -12.73
CA GLY A 28 -9.94 -4.96 -13.60
C GLY A 28 -10.93 -3.86 -14.00
N VAL A 29 -10.49 -3.05 -14.97
CA VAL A 29 -11.25 -1.93 -15.55
C VAL A 29 -12.33 -2.43 -16.50
N LYS A 30 -12.16 -3.63 -17.07
CA LYS A 30 -13.13 -4.27 -17.95
C LYS A 30 -13.94 -5.33 -17.22
N GLN A 31 -15.17 -5.55 -17.69
CA GLN A 31 -16.00 -6.65 -17.22
C GLN A 31 -15.29 -7.99 -17.44
N ASN A 32 -15.33 -8.87 -16.43
CA ASN A 32 -14.66 -10.18 -16.39
C ASN A 32 -13.12 -10.16 -16.41
N GLU A 33 -12.49 -8.99 -16.36
CA GLU A 33 -11.04 -8.88 -16.23
C GLU A 33 -10.60 -9.24 -14.81
N LYS A 34 -9.57 -10.08 -14.71
CA LYS A 34 -8.94 -10.50 -13.47
C LYS A 34 -7.43 -10.30 -13.60
N VAL A 35 -6.84 -9.63 -12.62
CA VAL A 35 -5.40 -9.35 -12.58
C VAL A 35 -4.80 -10.07 -11.38
N GLU A 36 -3.65 -10.72 -11.57
CA GLU A 36 -2.93 -11.42 -10.50
C GLU A 36 -2.50 -10.42 -9.41
N TYR A 37 -2.70 -10.79 -8.14
CA TYR A 37 -2.42 -9.89 -7.01
C TYR A 37 -0.97 -9.43 -6.93
N LEU A 38 -0.03 -10.25 -7.42
CA LEU A 38 1.38 -9.88 -7.52
C LEU A 38 1.61 -8.59 -8.35
N THR A 39 0.69 -8.25 -9.26
CA THR A 39 0.71 -6.99 -10.02
C THR A 39 0.51 -5.78 -9.11
N HIS A 40 -0.36 -5.88 -8.09
CA HIS A 40 -0.54 -4.84 -7.08
C HIS A 40 0.75 -4.66 -6.27
N ILE A 41 1.30 -5.75 -5.73
CA ILE A 41 2.55 -5.74 -4.96
C ILE A 41 3.69 -5.11 -5.77
N GLY A 42 3.83 -5.48 -7.04
CA GLY A 42 4.81 -4.85 -7.94
C GLY A 42 4.57 -3.36 -8.15
N SER A 43 3.32 -2.93 -8.30
CA SER A 43 2.98 -1.51 -8.41
C SER A 43 3.38 -0.72 -7.17
N VAL A 44 3.12 -1.26 -5.97
CA VAL A 44 3.54 -0.64 -4.70
C VAL A 44 5.06 -0.53 -4.60
N VAL A 45 5.79 -1.61 -4.93
CA VAL A 45 7.26 -1.62 -4.88
C VAL A 45 7.86 -0.63 -5.89
N LEU A 46 7.27 -0.48 -7.08
CA LEU A 46 7.71 0.51 -8.07
C LEU A 46 7.53 1.95 -7.57
N GLU A 47 6.41 2.24 -6.91
CA GLU A 47 6.15 3.55 -6.30
C GLU A 47 7.16 3.89 -5.20
N ILE A 48 7.44 2.93 -4.31
CA ILE A 48 8.46 3.09 -3.25
C ILE A 48 9.84 3.27 -3.89
N SER A 49 10.22 2.41 -4.83
CA SER A 49 11.53 2.45 -5.51
C SER A 49 11.77 3.81 -6.17
N ASN A 50 10.73 4.37 -6.78
CA ASN A 50 10.80 5.68 -7.39
C ASN A 50 10.95 6.81 -6.34
N ALA A 51 10.21 6.76 -5.23
CA ALA A 51 10.34 7.73 -4.14
C ALA A 51 11.76 7.73 -3.50
N LEU A 52 12.38 6.55 -3.34
CA LEU A 52 13.75 6.39 -2.82
C LEU A 52 14.82 7.08 -3.70
N GLN A 53 14.49 7.46 -4.94
CA GLN A 53 15.41 8.24 -5.77
C GLN A 53 15.60 9.66 -5.23
N PHE A 54 14.59 10.22 -4.57
CA PHE A 54 14.50 11.62 -4.16
C PHE A 54 14.87 11.87 -2.69
N ASP A 55 14.77 10.85 -1.83
CA ASP A 55 15.23 10.94 -0.44
C ASP A 55 16.15 9.76 -0.09
N LYS A 56 17.44 10.07 0.07
CA LYS A 56 18.51 9.10 0.39
C LYS A 56 18.61 8.77 1.88
N THR A 57 17.84 9.46 2.73
CA THR A 57 17.83 9.25 4.18
C THR A 57 16.79 8.20 4.60
N ILE A 58 15.99 7.69 3.66
CA ILE A 58 15.02 6.61 3.89
C ILE A 58 15.77 5.27 3.96
N ASN A 59 15.41 4.44 4.93
CA ASN A 59 15.83 3.04 4.96
C ASN A 59 15.12 2.25 3.85
N ALA A 60 15.78 2.16 2.70
CA ALA A 60 15.29 1.47 1.51
C ALA A 60 14.94 0.00 1.75
N ASP A 61 15.74 -0.71 2.56
CA ASP A 61 15.53 -2.12 2.86
C ASP A 61 14.23 -2.35 3.61
N LEU A 62 13.97 -1.55 4.65
CA LEU A 62 12.72 -1.61 5.41
C LEU A 62 11.50 -1.27 4.54
N ALA A 63 11.57 -0.16 3.80
CA ALA A 63 10.46 0.30 2.98
C ALA A 63 10.05 -0.74 1.93
N ILE A 64 11.03 -1.35 1.24
CA ILE A 64 10.71 -2.35 0.23
C ILE A 64 10.17 -3.63 0.88
N LEU A 65 10.86 -4.18 1.88
CA LEU A 65 10.42 -5.45 2.47
C LEU A 65 8.99 -5.33 3.00
N CYS A 66 8.66 -4.22 3.65
CA CYS A 66 7.29 -3.92 4.05
C CYS A 66 6.35 -3.73 2.85
N GLY A 67 6.78 -3.07 1.77
CA GLY A 67 5.99 -2.94 0.54
C GLY A 67 5.66 -4.28 -0.12
N ILE A 68 6.60 -5.21 -0.14
CA ILE A 68 6.37 -6.57 -0.67
C ILE A 68 5.39 -7.35 0.20
N LEU A 69 5.50 -7.20 1.53
CA LEU A 69 4.76 -8.01 2.49
C LEU A 69 3.49 -7.34 3.03
N HIS A 70 3.14 -6.13 2.61
CA HIS A 70 2.15 -5.29 3.31
C HIS A 70 0.78 -5.93 3.55
N ASP A 71 0.31 -6.76 2.61
CA ASP A 71 -0.98 -7.45 2.72
C ASP A 71 -0.86 -8.91 3.18
N THR A 72 0.35 -9.41 3.43
CA THR A 72 0.54 -10.84 3.74
C THR A 72 -0.06 -11.24 5.09
N ILE A 73 -0.01 -10.38 6.11
CA ILE A 73 -0.65 -10.67 7.41
C ILE A 73 -2.18 -10.54 7.33
N GLU A 74 -2.70 -9.66 6.47
CA GLU A 74 -4.14 -9.39 6.35
C GLU A 74 -4.85 -10.44 5.48
N ASP A 75 -4.30 -10.73 4.31
CA ASP A 75 -4.96 -11.51 3.25
C ASP A 75 -4.53 -12.97 3.18
N THR A 76 -3.56 -13.39 3.99
CA THR A 76 -2.94 -14.72 3.91
C THR A 76 -2.76 -15.35 5.30
N ASP A 77 -2.29 -16.60 5.35
CA ASP A 77 -2.08 -17.30 6.62
C ASP A 77 -0.81 -16.89 7.37
N LEU A 78 0.07 -16.07 6.77
CA LEU A 78 1.35 -15.67 7.36
C LEU A 78 1.16 -14.95 8.70
N LYS A 79 1.85 -15.43 9.74
CA LYS A 79 1.78 -14.83 11.08
C LYS A 79 2.89 -13.81 11.33
N TYR A 80 2.62 -12.87 12.24
CA TYR A 80 3.58 -11.86 12.67
C TYR A 80 4.92 -12.47 13.13
N GLU A 81 4.87 -13.55 13.90
CA GLU A 81 6.05 -14.26 14.42
C GLU A 81 6.92 -14.83 13.29
N GLU A 82 6.30 -15.27 12.20
CA GLU A 82 7.02 -15.76 11.02
C GLU A 82 7.75 -14.61 10.32
N VAL A 83 7.12 -13.43 10.20
CA VAL A 83 7.77 -12.23 9.66
C VAL A 83 8.94 -11.79 10.55
N VAL A 84 8.78 -11.84 11.88
CA VAL A 84 9.86 -11.52 12.84
C VAL A 84 11.05 -12.45 12.62
N SER A 85 10.81 -13.77 12.51
CA SER A 85 11.89 -14.76 12.38
C SER A 85 12.67 -14.65 11.06
N ARG A 86 11.99 -14.30 9.95
CA ARG A 86 12.59 -14.22 8.61
C ARG A 86 13.19 -12.86 8.29
N PHE A 87 12.48 -11.78 8.62
CA PHE A 87 12.82 -10.43 8.17
C PHE A 87 13.15 -9.45 9.30
N GLY A 88 12.99 -9.87 10.56
CA GLY A 88 13.26 -9.07 11.75
C GLY A 88 12.07 -8.23 12.21
N ARG A 89 12.16 -7.78 13.47
CA ARG A 89 11.06 -7.09 14.17
C ARG A 89 10.60 -5.80 13.46
N ASN A 90 11.51 -4.99 12.94
CA ASN A 90 11.14 -3.73 12.27
C ASN A 90 10.24 -3.96 11.04
N VAL A 91 10.50 -5.03 10.27
CA VAL A 91 9.65 -5.40 9.12
C VAL A 91 8.31 -5.91 9.61
N ALA A 92 8.29 -6.79 10.61
CA ALA A 92 7.06 -7.34 11.17
C ALA A 92 6.15 -6.27 11.77
N ASP A 93 6.71 -5.32 12.53
CA ASP A 93 5.97 -4.20 13.13
C ASP A 93 5.39 -3.28 12.05
N GLY A 94 6.16 -3.04 10.97
CA GLY A 94 5.71 -2.28 9.81
C GLY A 94 4.57 -2.95 9.05
N VAL A 95 4.71 -4.23 8.72
CA VAL A 95 3.67 -5.02 8.03
C VAL A 95 2.40 -5.09 8.89
N LEU A 96 2.53 -5.37 10.18
CA LEU A 96 1.39 -5.40 11.10
C LEU A 96 0.69 -4.04 11.17
N ALA A 97 1.43 -2.93 11.17
CA ALA A 97 0.85 -1.58 11.15
C ALA A 97 0.07 -1.28 9.86
N LEU A 98 0.49 -1.87 8.72
CA LEU A 98 -0.16 -1.72 7.41
C LEU A 98 -1.43 -2.56 7.27
N SER A 99 -1.52 -3.68 7.99
CA SER A 99 -2.70 -4.55 8.02
C SER A 99 -3.85 -3.95 8.84
N LYS A 100 -5.09 -4.14 8.39
CA LYS A 100 -6.30 -3.72 9.09
C LYS A 100 -6.61 -4.64 10.27
N ASP A 101 -7.15 -4.08 11.35
CA ASP A 101 -7.69 -4.87 12.45
C ASP A 101 -9.14 -5.28 12.14
N GLU A 102 -9.34 -6.55 11.80
CA GLU A 102 -10.65 -7.13 11.50
C GLU A 102 -11.59 -7.19 12.73
N LYS A 103 -11.09 -6.97 13.95
CA LYS A 103 -11.92 -6.86 15.16
C LYS A 103 -12.69 -5.54 15.22
N ILE A 104 -12.28 -4.52 14.47
CA ILE A 104 -12.97 -3.23 14.40
C ILE A 104 -14.06 -3.35 13.33
N PRO A 105 -15.36 -3.28 13.66
CA PRO A 105 -16.42 -3.54 12.68
C PRO A 105 -16.58 -2.43 11.63
N GLU A 106 -16.37 -1.17 12.03
CA GLU A 106 -16.61 -0.01 11.17
C GLU A 106 -15.39 0.29 10.28
N LYS A 107 -15.59 0.36 8.96
CA LYS A 107 -14.53 0.62 7.98
C LYS A 107 -13.79 1.94 8.23
N GLU A 108 -14.51 2.99 8.60
CA GLU A 108 -13.89 4.30 8.92
C GLU A 108 -12.99 4.21 10.15
N LYS A 109 -13.44 3.51 11.20
CA LYS A 109 -12.63 3.27 12.40
C LYS A 109 -11.40 2.40 12.11
N LYS A 110 -11.50 1.40 11.23
CA LYS A 110 -10.34 0.62 10.76
C LYS A 110 -9.28 1.51 10.11
N MET A 111 -9.70 2.49 9.29
CA MET A 111 -8.77 3.42 8.64
C MET A 111 -8.09 4.33 9.64
N ILE A 112 -8.84 4.89 10.60
CA ILE A 112 -8.29 5.72 11.68
C ILE A 112 -7.25 4.94 12.49
N ASP A 113 -7.61 3.72 12.92
CA ASP A 113 -6.70 2.84 13.67
C ASP A 113 -5.41 2.54 12.89
N SER A 114 -5.54 2.15 11.61
CA SER A 114 -4.39 1.86 10.76
C SER A 114 -3.45 3.07 10.64
N ILE A 115 -3.99 4.27 10.41
CA ILE A 115 -3.18 5.49 10.33
C ILE A 115 -2.48 5.78 11.67
N GLU A 116 -3.14 5.64 12.80
CA GLU A 116 -2.54 5.88 14.12
C GLU A 116 -1.48 4.83 14.49
N ARG A 117 -1.61 3.58 14.03
CA ARG A 117 -0.55 2.57 14.16
C ARG A 117 0.64 2.87 13.24
N ILE A 118 0.38 3.25 11.99
CA ILE A 118 1.41 3.64 11.03
C ILE A 118 2.21 4.84 11.56
N LYS A 119 1.54 5.84 12.16
CA LYS A 119 2.21 7.02 12.72
C LYS A 119 3.20 6.72 13.85
N LYS A 120 3.10 5.55 14.49
CA LYS A 120 4.04 5.08 15.51
C LYS A 120 5.25 4.36 14.90
N GLN A 121 5.23 4.08 13.61
CA GLN A 121 6.31 3.43 12.87
C GLN A 121 7.24 4.46 12.21
N PRO A 122 8.45 4.05 11.81
CA PRO A 122 9.32 4.86 10.98
C PRO A 122 8.61 5.33 9.70
N ARG A 123 9.01 6.50 9.18
CA ARG A 123 8.38 7.15 8.02
C ARG A 123 8.37 6.27 6.77
N GLU A 124 9.28 5.31 6.67
CA GLU A 124 9.28 4.25 5.65
C GLU A 124 7.92 3.57 5.53
N ILE A 125 7.25 3.28 6.65
CA ILE A 125 5.96 2.59 6.66
C ILE A 125 4.83 3.52 6.17
N TRP A 126 4.96 4.82 6.43
CA TRP A 126 4.02 5.83 5.94
C TRP A 126 4.13 5.95 4.42
N ILE A 127 5.35 5.91 3.90
CA ILE A 127 5.66 5.87 2.46
C ILE A 127 5.03 4.61 1.84
N VAL A 128 5.17 3.44 2.46
CA VAL A 128 4.51 2.21 1.98
C VAL A 128 3.00 2.39 1.90
N LYS A 129 2.36 2.99 2.92
CA LYS A 129 0.90 3.20 2.88
C LYS A 129 0.47 4.18 1.79
N MET A 130 1.25 5.24 1.57
CA MET A 130 0.99 6.18 0.48
C MET A 130 1.21 5.52 -0.89
N ALA A 131 2.23 4.67 -1.06
CA ALA A 131 2.49 3.90 -2.27
C ALA A 131 1.36 2.90 -2.58
N ASP A 132 0.91 2.15 -1.56
CA ASP A 132 -0.29 1.31 -1.61
C ASP A 132 -1.49 2.12 -2.13
N ARG A 133 -1.75 3.29 -1.52
CA ARG A 133 -2.87 4.12 -1.97
C ARG A 133 -2.71 4.68 -3.38
N ILE A 134 -1.50 5.10 -3.77
CA ILE A 134 -1.20 5.56 -5.14
C ILE A 134 -1.51 4.47 -6.16
N SER A 135 -1.07 3.23 -5.90
CA SER A 135 -1.30 2.10 -6.81
C SER A 135 -2.79 1.78 -6.97
N ASN A 136 -3.55 1.83 -5.88
CA ASN A 136 -4.99 1.63 -5.88
C ASN A 136 -5.79 2.73 -6.59
N LEU A 137 -5.23 3.93 -6.73
CA LEU A 137 -5.84 5.03 -7.50
C LEU A 137 -5.54 4.94 -9.01
N TYR A 138 -4.91 3.86 -9.48
CA TYR A 138 -4.62 3.67 -10.91
C TYR A 138 -5.88 3.67 -11.75
N ALA A 139 -6.86 2.82 -11.41
CA ALA A 139 -8.20 2.81 -12.01
C ALA A 139 -9.20 2.04 -11.10
N PRO A 140 -10.45 2.51 -10.94
CA PRO A 140 -11.47 1.76 -10.21
C PRO A 140 -11.90 0.50 -10.97
N PRO A 141 -12.36 -0.55 -10.26
CA PRO A 141 -13.03 -1.68 -10.87
C PRO A 141 -14.28 -1.26 -11.64
N TYR A 142 -14.58 -1.94 -12.75
CA TYR A 142 -15.69 -1.61 -13.66
C TYR A 142 -17.07 -1.52 -12.97
N TYR A 143 -17.25 -2.24 -11.86
CA TYR A 143 -18.51 -2.37 -11.13
C TYR A 143 -18.70 -1.30 -10.03
N TRP A 144 -17.78 -0.34 -9.88
CA TRP A 144 -17.96 0.75 -8.91
C TRP A 144 -18.84 1.86 -9.48
N ASP A 145 -19.87 2.23 -8.70
CA ASP A 145 -20.64 3.44 -8.92
C ASP A 145 -19.86 4.71 -8.55
N ASN A 146 -20.42 5.87 -8.85
CA ASN A 146 -19.79 7.15 -8.54
C ASN A 146 -19.66 7.40 -7.04
N ASP A 147 -20.57 6.90 -6.21
CA ASP A 147 -20.54 7.14 -4.77
C ASP A 147 -19.43 6.36 -4.09
N LYS A 148 -19.19 5.12 -4.52
CA LYS A 148 -18.05 4.31 -4.09
C LYS A 148 -16.74 4.92 -4.54
N LYS A 149 -16.65 5.43 -5.78
CA LYS A 149 -15.46 6.15 -6.27
C LYS A 149 -15.17 7.41 -5.46
N ARG A 150 -16.19 8.24 -5.18
CA ARG A 150 -16.08 9.45 -4.34
C ARG A 150 -15.68 9.11 -2.90
N THR A 151 -16.26 8.05 -2.33
CA THR A 151 -15.89 7.57 -1.00
C THR A 151 -14.42 7.15 -0.96
N TYR A 152 -13.97 6.38 -1.96
CA TYR A 152 -12.58 5.97 -2.05
C TYR A 152 -11.60 7.14 -2.22
N GLN A 153 -12.00 8.17 -2.98
CA GLN A 153 -11.22 9.41 -3.12
C GLN A 153 -11.12 10.16 -1.79
N ARG A 154 -12.20 10.30 -1.02
CA ARG A 154 -12.19 10.92 0.32
C ARG A 154 -11.30 10.14 1.31
N GLU A 155 -11.39 8.82 1.30
CA GLU A 155 -10.49 7.96 2.09
C GLU A 155 -9.02 8.19 1.73
N SER A 156 -8.74 8.40 0.44
CA SER A 156 -7.40 8.68 -0.05
C SER A 156 -6.88 10.04 0.43
N LEU A 157 -7.74 11.06 0.46
CA LEU A 157 -7.42 12.37 1.03
C LEU A 157 -7.13 12.27 2.53
N PHE A 158 -7.89 11.45 3.26
CA PHE A 158 -7.64 11.21 4.69
C PHE A 158 -6.27 10.56 4.94
N ILE A 159 -5.87 9.58 4.11
CA ILE A 159 -4.51 9.00 4.15
C ILE A 159 -3.45 10.06 3.85
N TYR A 160 -3.66 10.87 2.80
CA TYR A 160 -2.75 11.97 2.45
C TYR A 160 -2.57 12.92 3.62
N ASP A 161 -3.65 13.43 4.21
CA ASP A 161 -3.56 14.39 5.31
C ASP A 161 -2.89 13.81 6.55
N GLY A 162 -3.12 12.53 6.84
CA GLY A 162 -2.51 11.84 7.97
C GLY A 162 -1.01 11.57 7.80
N LEU A 163 -0.52 11.41 6.56
CA LEU A 163 0.82 10.86 6.30
C LEU A 163 1.74 11.77 5.46
N LYS A 164 1.25 12.86 4.88
CA LYS A 164 1.99 13.73 3.95
C LYS A 164 3.31 14.31 4.48
N SER A 165 3.50 14.36 5.80
CA SER A 165 4.74 14.86 6.41
C SER A 165 5.90 13.87 6.36
N ALA A 166 5.66 12.61 5.99
CA ALA A 166 6.70 11.58 5.97
C ALA A 166 7.75 11.80 4.86
N ASP A 167 7.29 12.13 3.65
CA ASP A 167 8.13 12.36 2.47
C ASP A 167 7.37 13.22 1.45
N SER A 168 7.99 14.30 0.99
CA SER A 168 7.33 15.30 0.14
C SER A 168 7.09 14.78 -1.28
N TYR A 169 7.96 13.92 -1.79
CA TYR A 169 7.83 13.38 -3.15
C TYR A 169 6.59 12.50 -3.26
N ILE A 170 6.49 11.48 -2.41
CA ILE A 170 5.38 10.54 -2.48
C ILE A 170 4.07 11.19 -2.05
N ALA A 171 4.10 12.14 -1.12
CA ALA A 171 2.91 12.92 -0.74
C ALA A 171 2.37 13.73 -1.92
N ASN A 172 3.23 14.43 -2.66
CA ASN A 172 2.83 15.17 -3.86
C ASN A 172 2.29 14.22 -4.94
N ARG A 173 2.91 13.06 -5.11
CA ARG A 173 2.43 12.04 -6.06
C ARG A 173 1.05 11.49 -5.67
N LEU A 174 0.82 11.21 -4.40
CA LEU A 174 -0.50 10.79 -3.91
C LEU A 174 -1.54 11.89 -4.13
N LYS A 175 -1.22 13.15 -3.81
CA LYS A 175 -2.11 14.29 -4.04
C LYS A 175 -2.51 14.38 -5.52
N GLN A 176 -1.55 14.31 -6.43
CA GLN A 176 -1.83 14.34 -7.86
C GLN A 176 -2.74 13.18 -8.30
N LYS A 177 -2.51 11.97 -7.78
CA LYS A 177 -3.37 10.82 -8.08
C LYS A 177 -4.79 10.98 -7.57
N ILE A 178 -4.98 11.62 -6.42
CA ILE A 178 -6.30 11.91 -5.86
C ILE A 178 -7.04 12.91 -6.75
N GLU A 179 -6.36 13.96 -7.21
CA GLU A 179 -6.92 14.97 -8.12
C GLU A 179 -7.25 14.37 -9.49
N ASP A 180 -6.34 13.58 -10.07
CA ASP A 180 -6.54 12.91 -11.37
C ASP A 180 -7.67 11.86 -11.32
N TYR A 181 -8.02 11.35 -10.14
CA TYR A 181 -9.05 10.33 -9.97
C TYR A 181 -10.45 10.81 -10.38
N ASP A 182 -10.68 12.12 -10.39
CA ASP A 182 -11.94 12.74 -10.85
C ASP A 182 -12.33 12.31 -12.27
N ARG A 183 -11.36 11.96 -13.11
CA ARG A 183 -11.61 11.46 -14.48
C ARG A 183 -12.47 10.19 -14.53
N TYR A 184 -12.58 9.45 -13.42
CA TYR A 184 -13.36 8.23 -13.32
C TYR A 184 -14.78 8.43 -12.79
N ILE A 185 -15.07 9.62 -12.29
CA ILE A 185 -16.37 9.97 -11.71
C ILE A 185 -17.16 10.68 -12.80
N GLU A 186 -18.26 10.08 -13.25
CA GLU A 186 -19.09 10.72 -14.27
C GLU A 186 -19.68 12.01 -13.72
N LYS A 187 -19.61 13.08 -14.51
CA LYS A 187 -20.29 14.34 -14.17
C LYS A 187 -21.80 14.11 -14.24
N GLU A 188 -22.52 14.56 -13.22
CA GLU A 188 -23.98 14.56 -13.26
C GLU A 188 -24.42 15.32 -14.52
N LYS A 189 -25.28 14.69 -15.32
CA LYS A 189 -25.87 15.36 -16.48
C LYS A 189 -26.70 16.54 -15.94
N PRO A 190 -26.53 17.75 -16.51
CA PRO A 190 -27.30 18.92 -16.10
C PRO A 190 -28.81 18.71 -16.30
#